data_AF-A0A956DFM3-F1
#
_entry.id   AF-A0A956DFM3-F1
#
_cell.length_a   1.000
_cell.length_b   1.000
_cell.length_c   1.000
_cell.angle_alpha   90.00
_cell.angle_beta   90.00
_cell.angle_gamma   90.00
#
_symmetry.space_group_name_H-M   'P 1'
#
loop_
_entity.id
_entity.type
_entity.pdbx_description
1 polymer ?
#
loop_
_entity_poly.entity_id
_entity_poly.type
_entity_poly.pdbx_seq_one_letter_code
_entity_poly.pdbx_strand_id
1 'polypeptide(L)'
;MTPALATALGLAFVVLGELVLHVAWPTYLGVGLCAVGATTRLTRHRDALSFAHLGLLAALGLHGLSTERGLDLLGLPPGHLGERILGLAAPAALLLAVLATGFGERVAFVLRSVDARDASVGSRIRDAIYRGLSLGLALVFVVSLDVAARARDVRIDLSFLRVTEPSETSLRLVRALDGDVRAVLFYPEGHEVAARVRPYVDTLGEASSHLKVERLDHALAPELAERLHVTSNGFLVLFEGEGEAIRSESVELGLDLASARPRLRTLDGRFQEAFARLTQPRREIALTVGHGERSHGGAEVDPAERLDRFVVALRRANIQVTTLGLAQGLAQEVPRGTPLVALLGAREPFAPEEVETLLRFVHGGGRLLVLVDHEAEGGADALLAGLGLRLRPGVLASETSVV
;
A
#
# COMPACT_ATOMS: atom_id res chain seq x y z
N MET A 1 10.33 55.54 3.14
CA MET A 1 9.99 54.10 3.06
C MET A 1 11.19 53.36 2.48
N THR A 2 11.66 52.28 3.12
CA THR A 2 12.73 51.44 2.54
C THR A 2 12.15 50.61 1.39
N PRO A 3 12.95 50.24 0.36
CA PRO A 3 12.47 49.39 -0.74
C PRO A 3 11.88 48.08 -0.22
N ALA A 4 12.50 47.47 0.80
CA ALA A 4 11.99 46.27 1.47
C ALA A 4 10.59 46.45 2.06
N LEU A 5 10.33 47.57 2.73
CA LEU A 5 9.04 47.84 3.37
C LEU A 5 7.95 48.17 2.33
N ALA A 6 8.33 48.83 1.23
CA ALA A 6 7.44 49.06 0.10
C ALA A 6 7.00 47.75 -0.56
N THR A 7 7.95 46.84 -0.83
CA THR A 7 7.66 45.54 -1.42
C THR A 7 6.87 44.64 -0.47
N ALA A 8 7.17 44.63 0.83
CA ALA A 8 6.44 43.84 1.81
C ALA A 8 4.97 44.31 1.97
N LEU A 9 4.76 45.63 2.08
CA LEU A 9 3.40 46.19 2.09
C LEU A 9 2.68 45.92 0.77
N GLY A 10 3.39 46.04 -0.36
CA GLY A 10 2.86 45.76 -1.68
C GLY A 10 2.32 44.34 -1.81
N LEU A 11 3.12 43.34 -1.40
CA LEU A 11 2.70 41.94 -1.38
C LEU A 11 1.51 41.70 -0.43
N ALA A 12 1.49 42.35 0.74
CA ALA A 12 0.37 42.25 1.67
C ALA A 12 -0.94 42.80 1.07
N PHE A 13 -0.87 43.92 0.35
CA PHE A 13 -2.02 44.50 -0.35
C PHE A 13 -2.49 43.63 -1.54
N VAL A 14 -1.58 42.99 -2.27
CA VAL A 14 -1.92 42.00 -3.32
C VAL A 14 -2.67 40.81 -2.73
N VAL A 15 -2.14 40.21 -1.66
CA VAL A 15 -2.77 39.08 -0.95
C VAL A 15 -4.14 39.48 -0.41
N LEU A 16 -4.24 40.65 0.22
CA LEU A 16 -5.49 41.13 0.82
C LEU A 16 -6.55 41.45 -0.25
N GLY A 17 -6.15 41.99 -1.39
CA GLY A 17 -7.04 42.23 -2.53
C GLY A 17 -7.60 40.96 -3.14
N GLU A 18 -6.76 39.95 -3.39
CA GLU A 18 -7.14 38.72 -4.09
C GLU A 18 -7.81 37.68 -3.18
N LEU A 19 -7.28 37.45 -1.98
CA LEU A 19 -7.70 36.33 -1.12
C LEU A 19 -8.75 36.71 -0.07
N VAL A 20 -8.85 37.99 0.30
CA VAL A 20 -9.71 38.43 1.41
C VAL A 20 -10.88 39.29 0.93
N LEU A 21 -10.60 40.29 0.10
CA LEU A 21 -11.62 41.27 -0.30
C LEU A 21 -12.26 40.96 -1.65
N HIS A 22 -11.59 40.22 -2.53
CA HIS A 22 -12.00 40.01 -3.93
C HIS A 22 -12.29 41.33 -4.70
N VAL A 23 -11.59 42.40 -4.33
CA VAL A 23 -11.68 43.71 -4.98
C VAL A 23 -10.33 44.05 -5.62
N ALA A 24 -10.34 44.67 -6.80
CA ALA A 24 -9.13 44.85 -7.61
C ALA A 24 -8.23 46.03 -7.20
N TRP A 25 -8.77 47.08 -6.56
CA TRP A 25 -8.00 48.28 -6.22
C TRP A 25 -6.84 48.04 -5.22
N PRO A 26 -6.96 47.17 -4.18
CA PRO A 26 -5.84 46.85 -3.30
C PRO A 26 -4.73 46.10 -4.04
N THR A 27 -5.08 45.24 -5.01
CA THR A 27 -4.12 44.52 -5.84
C THR A 27 -3.30 45.48 -6.71
N TYR A 28 -3.94 46.45 -7.38
CA TYR A 28 -3.24 47.47 -8.17
C TYR A 28 -2.35 48.37 -7.30
N LEU A 29 -2.83 48.75 -6.12
CA LEU A 29 -2.06 49.52 -5.15
C LEU A 29 -0.84 48.72 -4.64
N GLY A 30 -1.03 47.42 -4.39
CA GLY A 30 0.03 46.51 -3.98
C GLY A 30 1.12 46.33 -5.04
N VAL A 31 0.73 46.11 -6.30
CA VAL A 31 1.67 46.04 -7.44
C VAL A 31 2.41 47.37 -7.62
N GLY A 32 1.72 48.50 -7.47
CA GLY A 32 2.33 49.84 -7.51
C GLY A 32 3.38 50.04 -6.42
N LEU A 33 3.11 49.58 -5.19
CA LEU A 33 4.08 49.63 -4.09
C LEU A 33 5.30 48.74 -4.34
N CYS A 34 5.11 47.54 -4.90
CA CYS A 34 6.21 46.69 -5.35
C CYS A 34 7.04 47.38 -6.47
N ALA A 35 6.38 48.10 -7.38
CA ALA A 35 7.06 48.81 -8.47
C ALA A 35 7.92 49.95 -7.94
N VAL A 36 7.41 50.71 -6.97
CA VAL A 36 8.18 51.72 -6.24
C VAL A 36 9.35 51.08 -5.49
N GLY A 37 9.15 49.95 -4.81
CA GLY A 37 10.21 49.19 -4.14
C GLY A 37 11.35 48.78 -5.07
N ALA A 38 11.02 48.19 -6.22
CA ALA A 38 12.02 47.73 -7.19
C ALA A 38 12.76 48.90 -7.87
N THR A 39 12.04 49.94 -8.30
CA THR A 39 12.63 51.11 -8.98
C THR A 39 13.54 51.92 -8.04
N THR A 40 13.10 52.14 -6.80
CA THR A 40 13.93 52.83 -5.79
C THR A 40 15.17 52.02 -5.43
N ARG A 41 15.09 50.68 -5.49
CA ARG A 41 16.26 49.84 -5.24
C ARG A 41 17.23 49.85 -6.42
N LEU A 42 16.74 49.62 -7.64
CA LEU A 42 17.53 49.59 -8.87
C LEU A 42 18.29 50.90 -9.12
N THR A 43 17.69 52.03 -8.76
CA THR A 43 18.31 53.36 -8.89
C THR A 43 19.40 53.62 -7.84
N ARG A 44 19.29 53.01 -6.65
CA ARG A 44 20.25 53.19 -5.55
C ARG A 44 21.37 52.14 -5.54
N HIS A 45 21.06 50.90 -5.90
CA HIS A 45 21.96 49.76 -5.86
C HIS A 45 21.69 48.87 -7.08
N ARG A 46 22.74 48.63 -7.89
CA ARG A 46 22.70 47.67 -9.01
C ARG A 46 23.33 46.35 -8.58
N ASP A 47 22.66 45.66 -7.65
CA ASP A 47 23.13 44.43 -7.03
C ASP A 47 22.19 43.24 -7.31
N ALA A 48 22.59 42.02 -6.90
CA ALA A 48 21.79 40.81 -7.10
C ALA A 48 20.35 40.94 -6.55
N LEU A 49 20.17 41.72 -5.48
CA LEU A 49 18.86 41.92 -4.87
C LEU A 49 17.98 42.86 -5.68
N SER A 50 18.54 43.87 -6.37
CA SER A 50 17.78 44.68 -7.34
C SER A 50 17.19 43.82 -8.47
N PHE A 51 17.93 42.82 -8.97
CA PHE A 51 17.41 41.86 -9.96
C PHE A 51 16.32 40.95 -9.39
N ALA A 52 16.41 40.54 -8.12
CA ALA A 52 15.35 39.78 -7.46
C ALA A 52 14.04 40.58 -7.37
N HIS A 53 14.11 41.87 -7.04
CA HIS A 53 12.95 42.78 -7.03
C HIS A 53 12.34 42.97 -8.43
N LEU A 54 13.16 43.05 -9.48
CA LEU A 54 12.67 43.06 -10.86
C LEU A 54 12.01 41.73 -11.25
N GLY A 55 12.58 40.61 -10.84
CA GLY A 55 11.98 39.29 -11.02
C GLY A 55 10.62 39.17 -10.34
N LEU A 56 10.47 39.76 -9.14
CA LEU A 56 9.19 39.81 -8.44
C LEU A 56 8.13 40.63 -9.18
N LEU A 57 8.51 41.77 -9.78
CA LEU A 57 7.60 42.53 -10.62
C LEU A 57 7.18 41.76 -11.88
N ALA A 58 8.13 41.09 -12.53
CA ALA A 58 7.83 40.27 -13.69
C ALA A 58 6.88 39.13 -13.33
N ALA A 59 7.08 38.49 -12.16
CA ALA A 59 6.19 37.44 -11.67
C ALA A 59 4.79 37.96 -11.32
N LEU A 60 4.68 39.15 -10.72
CA LEU A 60 3.39 39.81 -10.48
C LEU A 60 2.68 40.17 -11.79
N GLY A 61 3.42 40.59 -12.82
CA GLY A 61 2.88 40.81 -14.15
C GLY A 61 2.36 39.53 -14.80
N LEU A 62 3.13 38.44 -14.69
CA LEU A 62 2.73 37.12 -15.17
C LEU A 62 1.48 36.59 -14.45
N HIS A 63 1.38 36.81 -13.14
CA HIS A 63 0.19 36.52 -12.33
C HIS A 63 -1.02 37.34 -12.77
N GLY A 64 -0.83 38.64 -13.03
CA GLY A 64 -1.87 39.48 -13.62
C GLY A 64 -2.40 38.93 -14.95
N LEU A 65 -1.52 38.42 -15.81
CA LEU A 65 -1.91 37.77 -17.07
C LEU A 65 -2.66 36.44 -16.86
N SER A 66 -2.42 35.73 -15.76
CA SER A 66 -3.17 34.50 -15.42
C SER A 66 -4.59 34.73 -14.91
N THR A 67 -4.95 35.97 -14.56
CA THR A 67 -6.31 36.30 -14.11
C THR A 67 -7.29 36.36 -15.28
N GLU A 68 -8.60 36.26 -15.02
CA GLU A 68 -9.66 36.32 -16.05
C GLU A 68 -9.48 37.54 -16.99
N ARG A 69 -9.23 38.72 -16.42
CA ARG A 69 -8.98 39.95 -17.19
C ARG A 69 -7.71 39.89 -18.03
N GLY A 70 -6.68 39.19 -17.54
CA GLY A 70 -5.42 38.98 -18.25
C GLY A 70 -5.57 38.01 -19.43
N LEU A 71 -6.36 36.96 -19.25
CA LEU A 71 -6.72 36.00 -20.30
C LEU A 71 -7.56 36.67 -21.39
N ASP A 72 -8.51 37.54 -21.01
CA ASP A 72 -9.31 38.34 -21.94
C ASP A 72 -8.43 39.28 -22.77
N LEU A 73 -7.44 39.93 -22.13
CA LEU A 73 -6.44 40.78 -22.80
C LEU A 73 -5.60 40.01 -23.81
N LEU A 74 -5.29 38.75 -23.52
CA LEU A 74 -4.53 37.86 -24.41
C LEU A 74 -5.40 37.17 -25.47
N GLY A 75 -6.72 37.33 -25.41
CA GLY A 75 -7.67 36.68 -26.32
C GLY A 75 -7.65 35.15 -26.21
N LEU A 76 -7.32 34.60 -25.04
CA LEU A 76 -7.22 33.16 -24.82
C LEU A 76 -8.58 32.59 -24.38
N PRO A 77 -9.21 31.70 -25.18
CA PRO A 77 -10.49 31.11 -24.80
C PRO A 77 -10.33 30.07 -23.67
N PRO A 78 -11.39 29.84 -22.87
CA PRO A 78 -11.35 28.87 -21.78
C PRO A 78 -11.02 27.46 -22.29
N GLY A 79 -10.08 26.79 -21.62
CA GLY A 79 -9.57 25.47 -21.97
C GLY A 79 -8.37 25.46 -22.92
N HIS A 80 -7.88 26.62 -23.38
CA HIS A 80 -6.71 26.71 -24.24
C HIS A 80 -5.42 26.29 -23.49
N LEU A 81 -4.44 25.74 -24.23
CA LEU A 81 -3.15 25.34 -23.65
C LEU A 81 -2.42 26.50 -22.95
N GLY A 82 -2.51 27.70 -23.53
CA GLY A 82 -1.94 28.92 -22.95
C GLY A 82 -2.48 29.25 -21.56
N GLU A 83 -3.79 29.12 -21.35
CA GLU A 83 -4.42 29.33 -20.04
C GLU A 83 -3.88 28.33 -19.00
N ARG A 84 -3.81 27.05 -19.36
CA ARG A 84 -3.30 25.99 -18.45
C ARG A 84 -1.83 26.21 -18.08
N ILE A 85 -1.00 26.54 -19.08
CA ILE A 85 0.42 26.83 -18.87
C ILE A 85 0.56 28.05 -17.95
N LEU A 86 -0.20 29.10 -18.20
CA LEU A 86 -0.13 30.34 -17.45
C LEU A 86 -0.64 30.17 -16.00
N GLY A 87 -1.71 29.40 -15.81
CA GLY A 87 -2.26 29.06 -14.49
C GLY A 87 -1.31 28.21 -13.62
N LEU A 88 -0.36 27.49 -14.22
CA LEU A 88 0.69 26.75 -13.50
C LEU A 88 1.97 27.58 -13.33
N ALA A 89 2.40 28.27 -14.39
CA ALA A 89 3.68 28.99 -14.42
C ALA A 89 3.64 30.28 -13.59
N ALA A 90 2.53 31.01 -13.59
CA ALA A 90 2.40 32.26 -12.87
C ALA A 90 2.53 32.12 -11.33
N PRO A 91 1.78 31.23 -10.64
CA PRO A 91 1.93 31.06 -9.20
C PRO A 91 3.30 30.48 -8.83
N ALA A 92 3.87 29.61 -9.67
CA ALA A 92 5.23 29.08 -9.46
C ALA A 92 6.29 30.18 -9.54
N ALA A 93 6.22 31.04 -10.57
CA ALA A 93 7.12 32.17 -10.73
C ALA A 93 6.99 33.18 -9.56
N LEU A 94 5.76 33.43 -9.10
CA LEU A 94 5.50 34.32 -7.98
C LEU A 94 6.08 33.77 -6.67
N LEU A 95 5.87 32.48 -6.38
CA LEU A 95 6.46 31.81 -5.22
C LEU A 95 7.99 31.89 -5.21
N LEU A 96 8.62 31.59 -6.36
CA LEU A 96 10.07 31.66 -6.52
C LEU A 96 10.58 33.08 -6.28
N ALA A 97 9.94 34.09 -6.86
CA ALA A 97 10.36 35.48 -6.74
C ALA A 97 10.16 36.05 -5.33
N VAL A 98 9.08 35.68 -4.64
CA VAL A 98 8.81 36.07 -3.25
C VAL A 98 9.86 35.46 -2.32
N LEU A 99 10.16 34.16 -2.45
CA LEU A 99 11.16 33.49 -1.60
C LEU A 99 12.58 34.01 -1.87
N ALA A 100 12.96 34.18 -3.13
CA ALA A 100 14.25 34.75 -3.53
C ALA A 100 14.43 36.16 -2.95
N THR A 101 13.43 37.03 -3.11
CA THR A 101 13.48 38.42 -2.61
C THR A 101 13.43 38.46 -1.09
N GLY A 102 12.58 37.66 -0.45
CA GLY A 102 12.41 37.63 1.01
C GLY A 102 13.67 37.16 1.74
N PHE A 103 14.34 36.12 1.25
CA PHE A 103 15.61 35.64 1.82
C PHE A 103 16.74 36.66 1.62
N GLY A 104 16.83 37.24 0.42
CA GLY A 104 17.80 38.29 0.12
C GLY A 104 17.62 39.52 1.03
N GLU A 105 16.38 39.99 1.21
CA GLU A 105 16.06 41.11 2.08
C GLU A 105 16.35 40.83 3.55
N ARG A 106 16.06 39.61 4.02
CA ARG A 106 16.34 39.22 5.40
C ARG A 106 17.85 39.30 5.70
N VAL A 107 18.68 38.82 4.78
CA VAL A 107 20.14 38.89 4.94
C VAL A 107 20.66 40.31 4.76
N ALA A 108 20.15 41.08 3.80
CA ALA A 108 20.50 42.48 3.63
C ALA A 108 20.15 43.33 4.86
N PHE A 109 19.01 43.04 5.51
CA PHE A 109 18.61 43.70 6.75
C PHE A 109 19.53 43.37 7.92
N VAL A 110 19.94 42.10 8.07
CA VAL A 110 20.87 41.69 9.13
C VAL A 110 22.26 42.29 8.92
N LEU A 111 22.73 42.39 7.67
CA LEU A 111 24.05 42.91 7.33
C LEU A 111 24.11 44.44 7.19
N ARG A 112 23.01 45.16 7.42
CA ARG A 112 22.95 46.63 7.24
C ARG A 112 23.93 47.42 8.11
N SER A 113 24.39 46.84 9.22
CA SER A 113 25.34 47.45 10.15
C SER A 113 26.80 47.10 9.84
N VAL A 114 27.04 46.24 8.84
CA VAL A 114 28.38 45.85 8.37
C VAL A 114 28.81 46.83 7.27
N ASP A 115 30.10 47.16 7.19
CA ASP A 115 30.62 48.08 6.18
C ASP A 115 30.29 47.57 4.77
N ALA A 116 29.56 48.40 4.00
CA ALA A 116 29.11 48.07 2.65
C ALA A 116 30.25 47.90 1.64
N ARG A 117 31.49 48.30 2.01
CA ARG A 117 32.70 48.07 1.20
C ARG A 117 33.22 46.63 1.30
N ASP A 118 32.74 45.84 2.26
CA ASP A 118 33.11 44.43 2.35
C ASP A 118 32.44 43.63 1.21
N ALA A 119 33.28 43.17 0.27
CA ALA A 119 32.86 42.34 -0.85
C ALA A 119 32.11 41.05 -0.42
N SER A 120 32.30 40.61 0.83
CA SER A 120 31.62 39.44 1.40
C SER A 120 30.10 39.65 1.56
N VAL A 121 29.64 40.90 1.75
CA VAL A 121 28.22 41.23 1.94
C VAL A 121 27.41 40.91 0.68
N GLY A 122 27.91 41.29 -0.48
CA GLY A 122 27.26 41.01 -1.77
C GLY A 122 27.13 39.51 -2.06
N SER A 123 28.17 38.72 -1.77
CA SER A 123 28.10 37.27 -1.94
C SER A 123 27.10 36.62 -1.00
N ARG A 124 27.07 37.03 0.29
CA ARG A 124 26.13 36.49 1.29
C ARG A 124 24.67 36.76 0.92
N ILE A 125 24.37 37.96 0.38
CA ILE A 125 23.02 38.29 -0.11
C ILE A 125 22.64 37.41 -1.31
N ARG A 126 23.56 37.21 -2.26
CA ARG A 126 23.36 36.34 -3.42
C ARG A 126 23.13 34.88 -3.00
N ASP A 127 23.91 34.37 -2.04
CA ASP A 127 23.74 33.02 -1.52
C ASP A 127 22.38 32.83 -0.83
N ALA A 128 21.89 33.87 -0.14
CA ALA A 128 20.56 33.88 0.45
C ALA A 128 19.45 33.83 -0.61
N ILE A 129 19.60 34.62 -1.69
CA ILE A 129 18.68 34.59 -2.84
C ILE A 129 18.64 33.18 -3.45
N TYR A 130 19.80 32.54 -3.68
CA TYR A 130 19.86 31.18 -4.21
C TYR A 130 19.23 30.15 -3.26
N ARG A 131 19.40 30.29 -1.95
CA ARG A 131 18.70 29.42 -0.96
C ARG A 131 17.18 29.59 -1.02
N GLY A 132 16.70 30.83 -1.15
CA GLY A 132 15.28 31.12 -1.35
C GLY A 132 14.75 30.49 -2.64
N LEU A 133 15.51 30.59 -3.73
CA LEU A 133 15.18 29.97 -5.01
C LEU A 133 15.15 28.44 -4.92
N SER A 134 16.16 27.81 -4.32
CA SER A 134 16.21 26.36 -4.14
C SER A 134 15.04 25.84 -3.31
N LEU A 135 14.66 26.54 -2.23
CA LEU A 135 13.48 26.19 -1.44
C LEU A 135 12.20 26.32 -2.27
N GLY A 136 12.05 27.41 -3.02
CA GLY A 136 10.90 27.60 -3.91
C GLY A 136 10.82 26.52 -4.99
N LEU A 137 11.95 26.14 -5.59
CA LEU A 137 11.99 25.10 -6.62
C LEU A 137 11.62 23.73 -6.05
N ALA A 138 12.07 23.42 -4.82
CA ALA A 138 11.67 22.21 -4.12
C ALA A 138 10.16 22.18 -3.84
N LEU A 139 9.56 23.31 -3.43
CA LEU A 139 8.11 23.41 -3.23
C LEU A 139 7.34 23.26 -4.55
N VAL A 140 7.78 23.94 -5.61
CA VAL A 140 7.19 23.80 -6.95
C VAL A 140 7.27 22.34 -7.43
N PHE A 141 8.39 21.66 -7.19
CA PHE A 141 8.56 20.24 -7.53
C PHE A 141 7.57 19.34 -6.76
N VAL A 142 7.43 19.52 -5.44
CA VAL A 142 6.47 18.76 -4.62
C VAL A 142 5.03 18.97 -5.10
N VAL A 143 4.64 20.21 -5.37
CA VAL A 143 3.29 20.52 -5.90
C VAL A 143 3.10 19.91 -7.29
N SER A 144 4.12 19.97 -8.14
CA SER A 144 4.08 19.38 -9.48
C SER A 144 3.91 17.86 -9.43
N LEU A 145 4.56 17.19 -8.47
CA LEU A 145 4.38 15.76 -8.21
C LEU A 145 2.95 15.45 -7.75
N ASP A 146 2.35 16.25 -6.86
CA ASP A 146 0.96 16.06 -6.42
C ASP A 146 -0.01 16.18 -7.60
N VAL A 147 0.15 17.21 -8.43
CA VAL A 147 -0.68 17.42 -9.63
C VAL A 147 -0.52 16.26 -10.62
N ALA A 148 0.72 15.80 -10.87
CA ALA A 148 1.00 14.67 -11.74
C ALA A 148 0.44 13.34 -11.19
N ALA A 149 0.50 13.13 -9.88
CA ALA A 149 -0.04 11.95 -9.22
C ALA A 149 -1.56 11.88 -9.32
N ARG A 150 -2.26 13.01 -9.10
CA ARG A 150 -3.72 13.10 -9.27
C ARG A 150 -4.16 12.83 -10.71
N ALA A 151 -3.39 13.29 -11.69
CA ALA A 151 -3.69 13.08 -13.12
C ALA A 151 -3.55 11.61 -13.57
N ARG A 152 -2.78 10.80 -12.84
CA ARG A 152 -2.50 9.39 -13.17
C ARG A 152 -3.30 8.38 -12.33
N ASP A 153 -4.16 8.85 -11.42
CA ASP A 153 -4.93 8.04 -10.44
C ASP A 153 -4.05 7.05 -9.63
N VAL A 154 -2.76 7.36 -9.49
CA VAL A 154 -1.81 6.54 -8.73
C VAL A 154 -1.98 6.87 -7.24
N ARG A 155 -2.84 6.11 -6.57
CA ARG A 155 -3.10 6.24 -5.11
C ARG A 155 -2.10 5.40 -4.32
N ILE A 156 -0.97 6.01 -3.96
CA ILE A 156 -0.04 5.42 -2.99
C ILE A 156 -0.48 5.92 -1.60
N ASP A 157 -1.32 5.14 -0.94
CA ASP A 157 -1.76 5.41 0.44
C ASP A 157 -0.64 5.02 1.43
N LEU A 158 -0.06 6.04 2.07
CA LEU A 158 1.02 5.92 3.06
C LEU A 158 0.50 5.69 4.49
N SER A 159 -0.80 5.46 4.67
CA SER A 159 -1.39 5.19 5.97
C SER A 159 -0.90 3.86 6.54
N PHE A 160 -0.24 3.92 7.70
CA PHE A 160 0.37 2.78 8.42
C PHE A 160 -0.64 1.71 8.93
N LEU A 161 -1.92 1.80 8.55
CA LEU A 161 -3.02 0.92 8.97
C LEU A 161 -3.86 0.41 7.77
N ARG A 162 -3.21 0.23 6.63
CA ARG A 162 -3.72 -0.17 5.30
C ARG A 162 -4.31 -1.60 5.23
N VAL A 163 -4.99 -2.10 6.26
CA VAL A 163 -5.22 -3.55 6.43
C VAL A 163 -6.65 -4.06 6.38
N THR A 164 -7.53 -3.35 5.69
CA THR A 164 -8.95 -3.76 5.61
C THR A 164 -9.49 -3.70 4.19
N GLU A 165 -8.66 -3.96 3.18
CA GLU A 165 -9.11 -4.22 1.82
C GLU A 165 -9.05 -5.73 1.53
N PRO A 166 -10.11 -6.32 0.94
CA PRO A 166 -10.08 -7.70 0.46
C PRO A 166 -9.06 -7.90 -0.65
N SER A 167 -8.33 -9.01 -0.60
CA SER A 167 -7.51 -9.41 -1.75
C SER A 167 -8.38 -9.92 -2.90
N GLU A 168 -7.81 -9.93 -4.11
CA GLU A 168 -8.46 -10.50 -5.29
C GLU A 168 -8.80 -12.00 -5.10
N THR A 169 -8.04 -12.72 -4.27
CA THR A 169 -8.35 -14.10 -3.90
C THR A 169 -9.63 -14.18 -3.06
N SER A 170 -9.80 -13.33 -2.05
CA SER A 170 -11.01 -13.29 -1.23
C SER A 170 -12.24 -12.90 -2.05
N LEU A 171 -12.09 -11.92 -2.96
CA LEU A 171 -13.16 -11.54 -3.89
C LEU A 171 -13.55 -12.69 -4.82
N ARG A 172 -12.58 -13.46 -5.33
CA ARG A 172 -12.86 -14.64 -6.16
C ARG A 172 -13.57 -15.74 -5.39
N LEU A 173 -13.20 -15.97 -4.13
CA LEU A 173 -13.88 -16.95 -3.27
C LEU A 173 -15.35 -16.59 -3.07
N VAL A 174 -15.65 -15.32 -2.78
CA VAL A 174 -17.02 -14.85 -2.55
C VAL A 174 -17.85 -14.83 -3.84
N ARG A 175 -17.26 -14.48 -4.99
CA ARG A 175 -17.93 -14.53 -6.30
C ARG A 175 -18.25 -15.96 -6.76
N ALA A 176 -17.49 -16.95 -6.30
CA ALA A 176 -17.68 -18.36 -6.63
C ALA A 176 -18.66 -19.08 -5.68
N LEU A 177 -19.42 -18.34 -4.86
CA LEU A 177 -20.44 -18.92 -4.00
C LEU A 177 -21.63 -19.44 -4.81
N ASP A 178 -21.94 -20.72 -4.61
CA ASP A 178 -23.15 -21.36 -5.16
C ASP A 178 -24.36 -21.27 -4.20
N GLY A 179 -24.14 -20.90 -2.93
CA GLY A 179 -25.16 -20.84 -1.88
C GLY A 179 -25.02 -19.61 -0.97
N ASP A 180 -26.11 -19.28 -0.28
CA ASP A 180 -26.18 -18.09 0.58
C ASP A 180 -25.35 -18.26 1.86
N VAL A 181 -24.39 -17.36 2.05
CA VAL A 181 -23.57 -17.24 3.25
C VAL A 181 -23.88 -15.91 3.94
N ARG A 182 -23.97 -15.94 5.27
CA ARG A 182 -24.13 -14.74 6.10
C ARG A 182 -22.85 -14.45 6.86
N ALA A 183 -22.44 -13.19 6.85
CA ALA A 183 -21.32 -12.67 7.60
C ALA A 183 -21.84 -11.67 8.65
N VAL A 184 -21.79 -12.05 9.92
CA VAL A 184 -22.21 -11.21 11.05
C VAL A 184 -20.98 -10.67 11.75
N LEU A 185 -20.91 -9.35 11.86
CA LEU A 185 -19.94 -8.67 12.70
C LEU A 185 -20.54 -8.45 14.10
N PHE A 186 -20.07 -9.16 15.12
CA PHE A 186 -20.60 -9.08 16.49
C PHE A 186 -19.99 -7.90 17.26
N TYR A 187 -20.60 -6.72 17.16
CA TYR A 187 -20.16 -5.49 17.82
C TYR A 187 -21.30 -4.50 18.09
N PRO A 188 -21.21 -3.70 19.18
CA PRO A 188 -22.15 -2.63 19.45
C PRO A 188 -22.06 -1.51 18.39
N GLU A 189 -23.07 -0.64 18.37
CA GLU A 189 -23.08 0.54 17.51
C GLU A 189 -21.93 1.50 17.80
N GLY A 190 -21.33 2.07 16.75
CA GLY A 190 -20.24 3.03 16.88
C GLY A 190 -18.89 2.45 17.34
N HIS A 191 -18.74 1.13 17.48
CA HIS A 191 -17.50 0.54 17.95
C HIS A 191 -16.33 0.75 16.98
N GLU A 192 -15.18 1.22 17.48
CA GLU A 192 -14.04 1.63 16.67
C GLU A 192 -13.46 0.49 15.81
N VAL A 193 -13.28 -0.71 16.38
CA VAL A 193 -12.77 -1.87 15.63
C VAL A 193 -13.76 -2.28 14.53
N ALA A 194 -15.06 -2.21 14.80
CA ALA A 194 -16.08 -2.56 13.82
C ALA A 194 -16.09 -1.57 12.65
N ALA A 195 -15.91 -0.27 12.94
CA ALA A 195 -15.78 0.76 11.91
C ALA A 195 -14.57 0.53 11.00
N ARG A 196 -13.49 -0.09 11.49
CA ARG A 196 -12.33 -0.47 10.65
C ARG A 196 -12.60 -1.70 9.80
N VAL A 197 -13.32 -2.68 10.34
CA VAL A 197 -13.61 -3.95 9.63
C VAL A 197 -14.75 -3.80 8.63
N ARG A 198 -15.67 -2.85 8.87
CA ARG A 198 -16.86 -2.63 8.04
C ARG A 198 -16.53 -2.50 6.54
N PRO A 199 -15.61 -1.62 6.09
CA PRO A 199 -15.29 -1.50 4.66
C PRO A 199 -14.83 -2.82 4.04
N TYR A 200 -14.09 -3.65 4.80
CA TYR A 200 -13.62 -4.95 4.34
C TYR A 200 -14.80 -5.89 4.04
N VAL A 201 -15.72 -6.05 5.00
CA VAL A 201 -16.86 -6.96 4.84
C VAL A 201 -17.87 -6.43 3.84
N ASP A 202 -18.11 -5.12 3.80
CA ASP A 202 -19.06 -4.51 2.85
C ASP A 202 -18.57 -4.71 1.41
N THR A 203 -17.27 -4.50 1.15
CA THR A 203 -16.67 -4.76 -0.17
C THR A 203 -16.84 -6.23 -0.60
N LEU A 204 -16.76 -7.17 0.34
CA LEU A 204 -17.05 -8.58 0.06
C LEU A 204 -18.53 -8.81 -0.25
N GLY A 205 -19.45 -8.21 0.52
CA GLY A 205 -20.90 -8.31 0.29
C GLY A 205 -21.33 -7.71 -1.04
N GLU A 206 -20.71 -6.59 -1.45
CA GLU A 206 -20.92 -6.00 -2.78
C GLU A 206 -20.42 -6.89 -3.92
N ALA A 207 -19.44 -7.76 -3.66
CA ALA A 207 -18.86 -8.64 -4.68
C ALA A 207 -19.76 -9.82 -5.07
N SER A 208 -20.73 -10.21 -4.24
CA SER A 208 -21.64 -11.34 -4.51
C SER A 208 -22.98 -11.18 -3.81
N SER A 209 -24.08 -11.36 -4.53
CA SER A 209 -25.44 -11.39 -3.96
C SER A 209 -25.68 -12.53 -2.98
N HIS A 210 -24.83 -13.57 -2.99
CA HIS A 210 -24.91 -14.70 -2.08
C HIS A 210 -24.24 -14.43 -0.73
N LEU A 211 -23.49 -13.33 -0.58
CA LEU A 211 -22.90 -12.96 0.71
C LEU A 211 -23.69 -11.81 1.34
N LYS A 212 -24.43 -12.11 2.41
CA LYS A 212 -25.15 -11.10 3.20
C LYS A 212 -24.31 -10.68 4.39
N VAL A 213 -24.07 -9.38 4.51
CA VAL A 213 -23.23 -8.82 5.58
C VAL A 213 -24.11 -8.02 6.52
N GLU A 214 -24.00 -8.30 7.81
CA GLU A 214 -24.73 -7.57 8.86
C GLU A 214 -23.85 -7.32 10.08
N ARG A 215 -24.32 -6.45 10.97
CA ARG A 215 -23.73 -6.27 12.30
C ARG A 215 -24.82 -6.39 13.32
N LEU A 216 -24.52 -7.18 14.34
CA LEU A 216 -25.39 -7.41 15.46
C LEU A 216 -24.60 -7.20 16.74
N ASP A 217 -25.25 -6.65 17.75
CA ASP A 217 -24.70 -6.70 19.10
C ASP A 217 -25.04 -8.08 19.69
N HIS A 218 -24.05 -8.76 20.24
CA HIS A 218 -24.23 -10.01 20.99
C HIS A 218 -25.38 -9.91 22.02
N ALA A 219 -25.52 -8.77 22.68
CA ALA A 219 -26.57 -8.56 23.69
C ALA A 219 -27.99 -8.46 23.10
N LEU A 220 -28.13 -8.12 21.81
CA LEU A 220 -29.41 -7.93 21.15
C LEU A 220 -29.93 -9.20 20.45
N ALA A 221 -29.06 -10.19 20.22
CA ALA A 221 -29.41 -11.44 19.54
C ALA A 221 -28.84 -12.68 20.26
N PRO A 222 -29.22 -12.94 21.53
CA PRO A 222 -28.64 -14.01 22.34
C PRO A 222 -28.89 -15.41 21.74
N GLU A 223 -30.07 -15.66 21.17
CA GLU A 223 -30.41 -16.95 20.56
C GLU A 223 -29.53 -17.28 19.34
N LEU A 224 -29.23 -16.27 18.52
CA LEU A 224 -28.35 -16.44 17.36
C LEU A 224 -26.89 -16.61 17.80
N ALA A 225 -26.45 -15.84 18.80
CA ALA A 225 -25.10 -15.94 19.34
C ALA A 225 -24.82 -17.33 19.94
N GLU A 226 -25.78 -17.89 20.69
CA GLU A 226 -25.67 -19.24 21.27
C GLU A 226 -25.54 -20.31 20.17
N ARG A 227 -26.38 -20.24 19.13
CA ARG A 227 -26.35 -21.16 17.98
C ARG A 227 -25.06 -21.06 17.17
N LEU A 228 -24.47 -19.88 17.09
CA LEU A 228 -23.19 -19.64 16.42
C LEU A 228 -21.97 -19.85 17.35
N HIS A 229 -22.21 -20.30 18.59
CA HIS A 229 -21.17 -20.50 19.62
C HIS A 229 -20.32 -19.25 19.88
N VAL A 230 -20.92 -18.07 19.80
CA VAL A 230 -20.28 -16.79 20.07
C VAL A 230 -20.52 -16.40 21.51
N THR A 231 -19.45 -16.21 22.27
CA THR A 231 -19.53 -15.91 23.71
C THR A 231 -19.53 -14.43 24.05
N SER A 232 -19.12 -13.57 23.11
CA SER A 232 -19.00 -12.12 23.32
C SER A 232 -18.88 -11.37 21.99
N ASN A 233 -18.99 -10.04 22.04
CA ASN A 233 -18.63 -9.16 20.92
C ASN A 233 -17.11 -9.28 20.61
N GLY A 234 -16.70 -8.86 19.41
CA GLY A 234 -15.29 -8.94 18.99
C GLY A 234 -15.01 -9.97 17.90
N PHE A 235 -16.05 -10.50 17.25
CA PHE A 235 -15.94 -11.58 16.27
C PHE A 235 -16.55 -11.18 14.91
N LEU A 236 -15.97 -11.71 13.85
CA LEU A 236 -16.61 -11.86 12.54
C LEU A 236 -17.02 -13.31 12.40
N VAL A 237 -18.31 -13.59 12.21
CA VAL A 237 -18.83 -14.94 12.09
C VAL A 237 -19.42 -15.15 10.72
N LEU A 238 -18.99 -16.22 10.07
CA LEU A 238 -19.48 -16.67 8.78
C LEU A 238 -20.34 -17.90 9.03
N PHE A 239 -21.54 -17.94 8.47
CA PHE A 239 -22.39 -19.11 8.60
C PHE A 239 -23.32 -19.28 7.40
N GLU A 240 -23.74 -20.52 7.19
CA GLU A 240 -24.70 -20.92 6.17
C GLU A 240 -25.71 -21.91 6.75
N GLY A 241 -26.82 -22.06 6.05
CA GLY A 241 -27.96 -22.87 6.49
C GLY A 241 -28.90 -22.14 7.47
N GLU A 242 -29.95 -22.85 7.85
CA GLU A 242 -31.00 -22.39 8.76
C GLU A 242 -31.37 -23.49 9.76
N GLY A 243 -32.03 -23.12 10.86
CA GLY A 243 -32.44 -24.07 11.90
C GLY A 243 -31.28 -24.85 12.53
N GLU A 244 -31.48 -26.15 12.74
CA GLU A 244 -30.51 -27.05 13.39
C GLU A 244 -29.31 -27.43 12.50
N ALA A 245 -29.35 -27.09 11.20
CA ALA A 245 -28.31 -27.44 10.23
C ALA A 245 -27.31 -26.28 9.97
N ILE A 246 -27.19 -25.33 10.91
CA ILE A 246 -26.25 -24.22 10.77
C ILE A 246 -24.82 -24.72 10.87
N ARG A 247 -23.99 -24.33 9.89
CA ARG A 247 -22.54 -24.44 9.95
C ARG A 247 -21.97 -23.04 10.13
N SER A 248 -21.06 -22.87 11.08
CA SER A 248 -20.50 -21.55 11.40
C SER A 248 -18.99 -21.60 11.65
N GLU A 249 -18.31 -20.54 11.23
CA GLU A 249 -16.89 -20.31 11.42
C GLU A 249 -16.66 -18.89 11.97
N SER A 250 -15.93 -18.79 13.08
CA SER A 250 -15.70 -17.52 13.78
C SER A 250 -14.26 -17.05 13.63
N VAL A 251 -14.08 -15.77 13.34
CA VAL A 251 -12.79 -15.07 13.33
C VAL A 251 -12.76 -14.08 14.48
N GLU A 252 -11.89 -14.32 15.45
CA GLU A 252 -11.69 -13.41 16.57
C GLU A 252 -10.88 -12.17 16.12
N LEU A 253 -11.43 -10.99 16.38
CA LEU A 253 -10.89 -9.68 16.00
C LEU A 253 -10.54 -8.83 17.23
N GLY A 254 -11.25 -9.02 18.35
CA GLY A 254 -11.00 -8.32 19.61
C GLY A 254 -11.77 -7.00 19.74
N LEU A 255 -11.91 -6.52 20.97
CA LEU A 255 -12.67 -5.31 21.29
C LEU A 255 -11.78 -4.07 21.40
N ASP A 256 -10.55 -4.22 21.86
CA ASP A 256 -9.61 -3.11 21.99
C ASP A 256 -8.74 -2.96 20.72
N LEU A 257 -8.49 -1.73 20.28
CA LEU A 257 -7.70 -1.45 19.07
C LEU A 257 -6.26 -1.98 19.15
N ALA A 258 -5.60 -1.92 20.32
CA ALA A 258 -4.25 -2.42 20.47
C ALA A 258 -4.22 -3.95 20.31
N SER A 259 -5.20 -4.64 20.89
CA SER A 259 -5.36 -6.09 20.74
C SER A 259 -5.80 -6.51 19.33
N ALA A 260 -6.62 -5.69 18.66
CA ALA A 260 -7.17 -5.96 17.34
C ALA A 260 -6.17 -5.72 16.22
N ARG A 261 -5.29 -4.72 16.33
CA ARG A 261 -4.27 -4.37 15.32
C ARG A 261 -3.56 -5.57 14.67
N PRO A 262 -2.92 -6.50 15.40
CA PRO A 262 -2.24 -7.63 14.77
C PRO A 262 -3.20 -8.58 14.03
N ARG A 263 -4.44 -8.70 14.52
CA ARG A 263 -5.48 -9.55 13.92
C ARG A 263 -6.04 -8.92 12.66
N LEU A 264 -6.34 -7.62 12.70
CA LEU A 264 -6.71 -6.82 11.54
C LEU A 264 -5.61 -6.86 10.48
N ARG A 265 -4.33 -6.89 10.88
CA ARG A 265 -3.23 -7.00 9.92
C ARG A 265 -3.27 -8.27 9.06
N THR A 266 -3.90 -9.33 9.58
CA THR A 266 -4.02 -10.64 8.92
C THR A 266 -5.47 -10.98 8.63
N LEU A 267 -6.37 -10.00 8.66
CA LEU A 267 -7.82 -10.19 8.52
C LEU A 267 -8.16 -10.96 7.26
N ASP A 268 -7.58 -10.56 6.13
CA ASP A 268 -7.88 -11.18 4.84
C ASP A 268 -7.51 -12.68 4.81
N GLY A 269 -6.34 -13.04 5.33
CA GLY A 269 -5.92 -14.44 5.43
C GLY A 269 -6.78 -15.25 6.41
N ARG A 270 -7.20 -14.64 7.53
CA ARG A 270 -8.10 -15.27 8.51
C ARG A 270 -9.50 -15.49 7.94
N PHE A 271 -10.02 -14.51 7.19
CA PHE A 271 -11.27 -14.62 6.47
C PHE A 271 -11.20 -15.75 5.44
N GLN A 272 -10.17 -15.80 4.60
CA GLN A 272 -9.99 -16.88 3.62
C GLN A 272 -10.02 -18.26 4.27
N GLU A 273 -9.32 -18.44 5.38
CA GLU A 273 -9.26 -19.71 6.09
C GLU A 273 -10.63 -20.13 6.66
N ALA A 274 -11.32 -19.22 7.36
CA ALA A 274 -12.65 -19.46 7.89
C ALA A 274 -13.68 -19.70 6.78
N PHE A 275 -13.64 -18.90 5.72
CA PHE A 275 -14.54 -18.99 4.59
C PHE A 275 -14.34 -20.31 3.82
N ALA A 276 -13.09 -20.73 3.60
CA ALA A 276 -12.79 -22.00 2.95
C ALA A 276 -13.22 -23.21 3.80
N ARG A 277 -13.08 -23.15 5.14
CA ARG A 277 -13.60 -24.20 6.04
C ARG A 277 -15.11 -24.34 5.96
N LEU A 278 -15.81 -23.22 5.83
CA LEU A 278 -17.27 -23.19 5.73
C LEU A 278 -17.77 -23.72 4.38
N THR A 279 -17.17 -23.23 3.29
CA THR A 279 -17.72 -23.39 1.92
C THR A 279 -17.12 -24.55 1.13
N GLN A 280 -15.91 -25.01 1.49
CA GLN A 280 -15.20 -26.04 0.73
C GLN A 280 -15.09 -27.34 1.52
N PRO A 281 -15.11 -28.51 0.85
CA PRO A 281 -14.82 -29.77 1.51
C PRO A 281 -13.38 -29.76 2.04
N ARG A 282 -13.18 -30.28 3.25
CA ARG A 282 -11.86 -30.47 3.83
C ARG A 282 -11.05 -31.42 2.97
N ARG A 283 -9.86 -31.00 2.59
CA ARG A 283 -8.88 -31.80 1.85
C ARG A 283 -7.67 -32.05 2.74
N GLU A 284 -6.87 -33.05 2.40
CA GLU A 284 -5.67 -33.40 3.16
C GLU A 284 -4.48 -33.65 2.23
N ILE A 285 -3.28 -33.36 2.72
CA ILE A 285 -2.01 -33.69 2.09
C ILE A 285 -1.07 -34.25 3.15
N ALA A 286 -0.55 -35.45 2.90
CA ALA A 286 0.45 -36.06 3.76
C ALA A 286 1.85 -35.78 3.22
N LEU A 287 2.68 -35.10 3.99
CA LEU A 287 4.08 -34.81 3.64
C LEU A 287 4.98 -35.94 4.15
N THR A 288 5.84 -36.48 3.29
CA THR A 288 6.82 -37.47 3.73
C THR A 288 7.83 -36.82 4.68
N VAL A 289 8.29 -37.58 5.67
CA VAL A 289 9.30 -37.14 6.63
C VAL A 289 10.25 -38.29 6.96
N GLY A 290 11.54 -37.97 7.10
CA GLY A 290 12.57 -38.91 7.54
C GLY A 290 13.74 -39.05 6.58
N HIS A 291 13.73 -38.33 5.45
CA HIS A 291 14.67 -38.49 4.33
C HIS A 291 15.32 -37.14 3.96
N GLY A 292 15.48 -36.25 4.94
CA GLY A 292 16.03 -34.90 4.73
C GLY A 292 15.12 -33.98 3.91
N GLU A 293 13.81 -34.22 3.91
CA GLU A 293 12.86 -33.38 3.17
C GLU A 293 12.70 -31.99 3.79
N ARG A 294 12.24 -31.05 2.96
CA ARG A 294 11.76 -29.75 3.42
C ARG A 294 10.56 -29.96 4.34
N SER A 295 10.55 -29.27 5.48
CA SER A 295 9.56 -29.47 6.53
C SER A 295 8.93 -28.16 7.01
N HIS A 296 7.88 -28.29 7.82
CA HIS A 296 7.21 -27.17 8.49
C HIS A 296 7.36 -27.34 10.01
N GLY A 297 7.88 -26.31 10.67
CA GLY A 297 8.17 -26.36 12.11
C GLY A 297 9.55 -26.94 12.44
N GLY A 298 10.04 -26.68 13.65
CA GLY A 298 11.39 -27.03 14.10
C GLY A 298 12.34 -25.82 14.08
N ALA A 299 13.07 -25.60 15.18
CA ALA A 299 14.03 -24.50 15.30
C ALA A 299 15.35 -24.77 14.55
N GLU A 300 15.61 -26.02 14.21
CA GLU A 300 16.86 -26.50 13.61
C GLU A 300 16.84 -26.53 12.07
N VAL A 301 15.68 -26.25 11.46
CA VAL A 301 15.53 -26.24 9.99
C VAL A 301 16.01 -24.91 9.42
N ASP A 302 16.87 -24.96 8.40
CA ASP A 302 17.33 -23.78 7.67
C ASP A 302 16.12 -22.94 7.19
N PRO A 303 16.07 -21.63 7.48
CA PRO A 303 15.02 -20.74 6.97
C PRO A 303 14.70 -20.88 5.47
N ALA A 304 15.68 -21.21 4.63
CA ALA A 304 15.51 -21.43 3.20
C ALA A 304 14.74 -22.71 2.86
N GLU A 305 14.71 -23.69 3.77
CA GLU A 305 14.08 -25.00 3.58
C GLU A 305 12.69 -25.10 4.23
N ARG A 306 12.26 -24.03 4.93
CA ARG A 306 10.99 -24.01 5.66
C ARG A 306 9.79 -23.87 4.73
N LEU A 307 8.81 -24.77 4.93
CA LEU A 307 7.55 -24.79 4.19
C LEU A 307 6.43 -23.97 4.83
N ASP A 308 6.72 -23.07 5.79
CA ASP A 308 5.68 -22.34 6.53
C ASP A 308 4.71 -21.59 5.61
N ARG A 309 5.24 -20.89 4.59
CA ARG A 309 4.39 -20.14 3.65
C ARG A 309 3.52 -21.07 2.80
N PHE A 310 4.07 -22.21 2.41
CA PHE A 310 3.35 -23.24 1.67
C PHE A 310 2.22 -23.82 2.52
N VAL A 311 2.51 -24.20 3.78
CA VAL A 311 1.49 -24.71 4.72
C VAL A 311 0.41 -23.67 5.01
N VAL A 312 0.78 -22.39 5.18
CA VAL A 312 -0.21 -21.31 5.35
C VAL A 312 -1.10 -21.17 4.11
N ALA A 313 -0.54 -21.26 2.91
CA ALA A 313 -1.33 -21.22 1.67
C ALA A 313 -2.30 -22.40 1.55
N LEU A 314 -1.86 -23.61 1.92
CA LEU A 314 -2.71 -24.80 1.94
C LEU A 314 -3.86 -24.68 2.95
N ARG A 315 -3.59 -24.19 4.16
CA ARG A 315 -4.64 -23.98 5.17
C ARG A 315 -5.70 -22.98 4.71
N ARG A 316 -5.30 -21.90 4.05
CA ARG A 316 -6.23 -20.92 3.45
C ARG A 316 -7.12 -21.52 2.36
N ALA A 317 -6.73 -22.66 1.77
CA ALA A 317 -7.53 -23.42 0.80
C ALA A 317 -8.30 -24.60 1.43
N ASN A 318 -8.43 -24.61 2.76
CA ASN A 318 -9.01 -25.71 3.55
C ASN A 318 -8.34 -27.07 3.29
N ILE A 319 -7.01 -27.05 3.12
CA ILE A 319 -6.18 -28.25 2.98
C ILE A 319 -5.40 -28.44 4.28
N GLN A 320 -5.67 -29.55 4.97
CA GLN A 320 -4.93 -29.97 6.14
C GLN A 320 -3.62 -30.64 5.74
N VAL A 321 -2.55 -30.30 6.46
CA VAL A 321 -1.23 -30.91 6.27
C VAL A 321 -0.99 -31.92 7.39
N THR A 322 -0.70 -33.16 7.03
CA THR A 322 -0.26 -34.23 7.93
C THR A 322 1.13 -34.72 7.54
N THR A 323 1.77 -35.51 8.40
CA THR A 323 3.10 -36.07 8.18
C THR A 323 3.02 -37.58 7.99
N LEU A 324 3.82 -38.13 7.09
CA LEU A 324 3.91 -39.54 6.77
C LEU A 324 5.37 -40.01 6.83
N GLY A 325 5.80 -40.49 7.98
CA GLY A 325 7.10 -41.17 8.13
C GLY A 325 6.92 -42.65 8.51
N LEU A 326 8.01 -43.29 8.92
CA LEU A 326 8.02 -44.68 9.39
C LEU A 326 6.96 -44.93 10.48
N ALA A 327 6.84 -44.01 11.44
CA ALA A 327 5.89 -44.12 12.56
C ALA A 327 4.42 -44.04 12.11
N GLN A 328 4.14 -43.46 10.93
CA GLN A 328 2.80 -43.31 10.36
C GLN A 328 2.50 -44.36 9.28
N GLY A 329 3.35 -45.37 9.12
CA GLY A 329 3.12 -46.50 8.23
C GLY A 329 3.71 -46.36 6.83
N LEU A 330 4.65 -45.44 6.60
CA LEU A 330 5.27 -45.26 5.28
C LEU A 330 5.90 -46.55 4.70
N ALA A 331 6.38 -47.45 5.55
CA ALA A 331 6.93 -48.75 5.15
C ALA A 331 5.90 -49.91 5.13
N GLN A 332 4.62 -49.63 5.37
CA GLN A 332 3.56 -50.65 5.46
C GLN A 332 2.39 -50.33 4.52
N GLU A 333 1.64 -49.29 4.84
CA GLU A 333 0.47 -48.83 4.08
C GLU A 333 0.25 -47.34 4.36
N VAL A 334 -0.01 -46.56 3.31
CA VAL A 334 -0.41 -45.15 3.47
C VAL A 334 -1.76 -45.11 4.18
N PRO A 335 -1.94 -44.29 5.25
CA PRO A 335 -3.19 -44.21 5.99
C PRO A 335 -4.41 -44.04 5.09
N ARG A 336 -5.47 -44.82 5.36
CA ARG A 336 -6.71 -44.78 4.59
C ARG A 336 -7.31 -43.37 4.60
N GLY A 337 -7.80 -42.93 3.45
CA GLY A 337 -8.39 -41.60 3.29
C GLY A 337 -7.38 -40.51 2.90
N THR A 338 -6.08 -40.81 2.84
CA THR A 338 -5.06 -39.87 2.35
C THR A 338 -5.23 -39.64 0.85
N PRO A 339 -5.67 -38.44 0.40
CA PRO A 339 -6.02 -38.23 -1.01
C PRO A 339 -4.80 -37.83 -1.86
N LEU A 340 -3.70 -37.41 -1.22
CA LEU A 340 -2.44 -37.04 -1.84
C LEU A 340 -1.28 -37.19 -0.85
N VAL A 341 -0.18 -37.79 -1.31
CA VAL A 341 1.11 -37.81 -0.61
C VAL A 341 2.08 -36.89 -1.35
N ALA A 342 2.86 -36.10 -0.62
CA ALA A 342 3.84 -35.19 -1.19
C ALA A 342 5.23 -35.42 -0.60
N LEU A 343 6.18 -35.62 -1.50
CA LEU A 343 7.61 -35.72 -1.22
C LEU A 343 8.25 -34.41 -1.67
N LEU A 344 8.84 -33.70 -0.72
CA LEU A 344 9.30 -32.32 -0.92
C LEU A 344 10.81 -32.20 -0.74
N GLY A 345 11.55 -32.61 -1.77
CA GLY A 345 13.01 -32.50 -1.84
C GLY A 345 13.74 -33.49 -0.94
N ALA A 346 13.37 -34.77 -0.99
CA ALA A 346 14.10 -35.82 -0.27
C ALA A 346 15.57 -35.87 -0.71
N ARG A 347 16.47 -35.91 0.27
CA ARG A 347 17.92 -35.94 0.11
C ARG A 347 18.50 -37.33 0.33
N GLU A 348 17.85 -38.12 1.17
CA GLU A 348 18.23 -39.50 1.45
C GLU A 348 17.30 -40.47 0.70
N PRO A 349 17.83 -41.63 0.25
CA PRO A 349 17.02 -42.60 -0.47
C PRO A 349 16.00 -43.27 0.44
N PHE A 350 14.79 -43.49 -0.09
CA PHE A 350 13.76 -44.30 0.58
C PHE A 350 14.16 -45.78 0.61
N ALA A 351 13.76 -46.47 1.67
CA ALA A 351 13.90 -47.91 1.77
C ALA A 351 13.01 -48.61 0.72
N PRO A 352 13.38 -49.83 0.25
CA PRO A 352 12.59 -50.55 -0.74
C PRO A 352 11.12 -50.74 -0.35
N GLU A 353 10.84 -50.96 0.93
CA GLU A 353 9.50 -51.16 1.48
C GLU A 353 8.66 -49.85 1.43
N GLU A 354 9.30 -48.71 1.64
CA GLU A 354 8.67 -47.39 1.53
C GLU A 354 8.33 -47.08 0.08
N VAL A 355 9.27 -47.35 -0.83
CA VAL A 355 9.05 -47.21 -2.28
C VAL A 355 7.89 -48.08 -2.73
N GLU A 356 7.86 -49.35 -2.33
CA GLU A 356 6.77 -50.27 -2.68
C GLU A 356 5.42 -49.76 -2.15
N THR A 357 5.40 -49.23 -0.91
CA THR A 357 4.19 -48.68 -0.30
C THR A 357 3.65 -47.47 -1.09
N LEU A 358 4.52 -46.55 -1.50
CA LEU A 358 4.15 -45.39 -2.32
C LEU A 358 3.69 -45.80 -3.73
N LEU A 359 4.36 -46.78 -4.35
CA LEU A 359 3.96 -47.31 -5.66
C LEU A 359 2.60 -48.01 -5.59
N ARG A 360 2.34 -48.82 -4.55
CA ARG A 360 1.02 -49.43 -4.33
C ARG A 360 -0.05 -48.37 -4.14
N PHE A 361 0.24 -47.29 -3.40
CA PHE A 361 -0.69 -46.18 -3.21
C PHE A 361 -1.06 -45.52 -4.55
N VAL A 362 -0.08 -45.22 -5.41
CA VAL A 362 -0.34 -44.63 -6.74
C VAL A 362 -1.09 -45.61 -7.64
N HIS A 363 -0.70 -46.89 -7.69
CA HIS A 363 -1.41 -47.91 -8.47
C HIS A 363 -2.85 -48.15 -7.98
N GLY A 364 -3.11 -47.90 -6.68
CA GLY A 364 -4.45 -47.91 -6.09
C GLY A 364 -5.30 -46.67 -6.39
N GLY A 365 -4.81 -45.72 -7.20
CA GLY A 365 -5.50 -44.48 -7.54
C GLY A 365 -5.17 -43.28 -6.63
N GLY A 366 -4.23 -43.45 -5.69
CA GLY A 366 -3.66 -42.37 -4.91
C GLY A 366 -2.88 -41.38 -5.78
N ARG A 367 -2.71 -40.15 -5.28
CA ARG A 367 -1.98 -39.09 -5.99
C ARG A 367 -0.67 -38.79 -5.30
N LEU A 368 0.40 -38.68 -6.07
CA LEU A 368 1.72 -38.36 -5.57
C LEU A 368 2.20 -37.04 -6.17
N LEU A 369 2.66 -36.12 -5.32
CA LEU A 369 3.40 -34.92 -5.70
C LEU A 369 4.87 -35.13 -5.33
N VAL A 370 5.76 -35.11 -6.32
CA VAL A 370 7.20 -35.26 -6.10
C VAL A 370 7.89 -33.98 -6.55
N LEU A 371 8.49 -33.26 -5.60
CA LEU A 371 9.42 -32.17 -5.89
C LEU A 371 10.82 -32.66 -5.57
N VAL A 372 11.72 -32.58 -6.54
CA VAL A 372 13.11 -33.01 -6.42
C VAL A 372 14.04 -31.82 -6.55
N ASP A 373 15.15 -31.87 -5.82
CA ASP A 373 16.24 -30.90 -5.98
C ASP A 373 17.32 -31.48 -6.87
N HIS A 374 17.98 -30.63 -7.64
CA HIS A 374 19.09 -31.02 -8.50
C HIS A 374 20.35 -31.39 -7.69
N GLU A 375 20.48 -30.88 -6.46
CA GLU A 375 21.59 -31.18 -5.54
C GLU A 375 21.35 -32.46 -4.72
N ALA A 376 20.12 -32.94 -4.67
CA ALA A 376 19.73 -34.11 -3.89
C ALA A 376 19.98 -35.39 -4.72
N GLU A 377 21.20 -35.90 -4.69
CA GLU A 377 21.56 -37.15 -5.37
C GLU A 377 20.81 -38.35 -4.77
N GLY A 378 19.87 -38.93 -5.53
CA GLY A 378 19.33 -40.27 -5.25
C GLY A 378 18.11 -40.35 -4.34
N GLY A 379 17.67 -39.25 -3.70
CA GLY A 379 16.59 -39.28 -2.72
C GLY A 379 15.25 -39.82 -3.25
N ALA A 380 14.90 -39.53 -4.50
CA ALA A 380 13.66 -39.98 -5.12
C ALA A 380 13.84 -40.98 -6.28
N ASP A 381 15.07 -41.40 -6.58
CA ASP A 381 15.40 -42.09 -7.83
C ASP A 381 14.70 -43.45 -7.97
N ALA A 382 14.68 -44.25 -6.90
CA ALA A 382 14.03 -45.55 -6.89
C ALA A 382 12.50 -45.43 -7.10
N LEU A 383 11.88 -44.43 -6.46
CA LEU A 383 10.46 -44.13 -6.60
C LEU A 383 10.13 -43.66 -8.02
N LEU A 384 10.90 -42.73 -8.57
CA LEU A 384 10.72 -42.23 -9.93
C LEU A 384 10.91 -43.35 -10.97
N ALA A 385 11.94 -44.17 -10.81
CA ALA A 385 12.17 -45.33 -11.69
C ALA A 385 10.99 -46.32 -11.65
N GLY A 386 10.43 -46.59 -10.47
CA GLY A 386 9.21 -47.40 -10.33
C GLY A 386 7.98 -46.81 -11.04
N LEU A 387 7.94 -45.49 -11.22
CA LEU A 387 6.91 -44.78 -11.99
C LEU A 387 7.27 -44.63 -13.49
N GLY A 388 8.38 -45.21 -13.95
CA GLY A 388 8.85 -45.06 -15.33
C GLY A 388 9.46 -43.69 -15.65
N LEU A 389 9.80 -42.91 -14.62
CA LEU A 389 10.42 -41.59 -14.73
C LEU A 389 11.92 -41.67 -14.41
N ARG A 390 12.70 -40.76 -14.98
CA ARG A 390 14.12 -40.62 -14.66
C ARG A 390 14.51 -39.16 -14.58
N LEU A 391 15.09 -38.76 -13.45
CA LEU A 391 15.66 -37.43 -13.29
C LEU A 391 16.90 -37.30 -14.17
N ARG A 392 17.02 -36.19 -14.90
CA ARG A 392 18.24 -35.88 -15.66
C ARG A 392 19.15 -35.01 -14.81
N PRO A 393 20.45 -35.32 -14.73
CA PRO A 393 21.39 -34.45 -14.03
C PRO A 393 21.53 -33.12 -14.77
N GLY A 394 21.70 -32.04 -14.01
CA GLY A 394 21.99 -30.70 -14.52
C GLY A 394 21.12 -29.60 -13.89
N VAL A 395 21.62 -28.37 -13.99
CA VAL A 395 20.90 -27.16 -13.56
C VAL A 395 20.16 -26.58 -14.76
N LEU A 396 18.90 -26.18 -14.58
CA LEU A 396 18.18 -25.40 -15.58
C LEU A 396 18.63 -23.94 -15.50
N ALA A 397 19.18 -23.41 -16.58
CA ALA A 397 19.56 -22.01 -16.71
C ALA A 397 18.76 -21.33 -17.83
N SER A 398 18.36 -20.08 -17.62
CA SER A 398 17.74 -19.26 -18.65
C SER A 398 18.81 -18.53 -19.45
N GLU A 399 18.71 -18.57 -20.78
CA GLU A 399 19.60 -17.78 -21.66
C GLU A 399 19.24 -16.29 -21.70
N THR A 400 18.06 -15.91 -21.19
CA THR A 400 17.49 -14.55 -21.34
C THR A 400 17.24 -13.86 -20.00
N SER A 401 16.97 -14.62 -18.93
CA SER A 401 16.77 -14.05 -17.60
C SER A 401 18.11 -13.99 -16.87
N VAL A 402 18.68 -12.79 -16.78
CA VAL A 402 19.71 -12.47 -15.80
C VAL A 402 19.00 -12.36 -14.46
N VAL A 403 18.99 -13.45 -13.69
CA VAL A 403 18.55 -13.44 -12.29
C VAL A 403 19.61 -12.75 -11.44
#